data_AF-A0AAV6W8Z9-F1
#
_entry.id   AF-A0AAV6W8Z9-F1
#
_cell.length_a   1.000
_cell.length_b   1.000
_cell.length_c   1.000
_cell.angle_alpha   90.00
_cell.angle_beta   90.00
_cell.angle_gamma   90.00
#
_symmetry.space_group_name_H-M   'P 1'
#
loop_
_entity.id
_entity.type
_entity.pdbx_description
1 polymer ?
#
loop_
_entity_poly.entity_id
_entity_poly.type
_entity_poly.pdbx_seq_one_letter_code
_entity_poly.pdbx_strand_id
1 'polypeptide(L)'
;MEWHNGELEAGGCFVPLPPSPPRYIGINGMRPLAEPYSQRYLVYYKSRIDFFQTSMVNVVRPCWVSKLEPYNGMWYLSEKGKPCGHFDAIVIAHNGKCANRLLASSGLPLIARQMKRLDLSAIWALLAAFEDPLPVPSTGSAFPFEGAFVKGIDALSWMANNTTKLFGPQSSGPHCWTFFSTATFGKQNKVPQESIPSTTAEKVKEAMLEGVELALGLQKNTLKKPFYSRLQLWGAALPTNSPGIPCIFDPHGRAGVCGDWLLGSSLEASALSGIALANHASFLISSLSICGLLAAKSNLIADYFQSGGTCPDEFAVGLQNEFQPLKGHDIGQFPGLETNKARDLQLTTYVIKMKTIELLIWELPEFLEGVPGKGYLFKFESI
;
A
#
# COMPACT_ATOMS: atom_id res chain seq x y z
N MET A 1 -5.55 -20.15 -7.17
CA MET A 1 -4.67 -20.41 -8.33
C MET A 1 -3.25 -20.18 -7.84
N GLU A 2 -2.35 -21.15 -8.06
CA GLU A 2 -0.93 -20.97 -7.76
C GLU A 2 -0.25 -20.27 -8.93
N TRP A 3 0.63 -19.33 -8.62
CA TRP A 3 1.18 -18.36 -9.56
C TRP A 3 2.63 -18.70 -9.87
N HIS A 4 3.02 -18.63 -11.14
CA HIS A 4 4.38 -18.89 -11.56
C HIS A 4 5.25 -17.64 -11.36
N ASN A 5 5.70 -17.43 -10.13
CA ASN A 5 6.57 -16.32 -9.74
C ASN A 5 8.01 -16.77 -9.53
N GLY A 6 8.96 -15.89 -9.83
CA GLY A 6 10.39 -16.19 -9.72
C GLY A 6 11.27 -14.98 -9.52
N GLU A 7 12.57 -15.22 -9.56
CA GLU A 7 13.60 -14.22 -9.77
C GLU A 7 14.01 -14.22 -11.24
N LEU A 8 14.24 -13.05 -11.82
CA LEU A 8 14.71 -12.87 -13.18
C LEU A 8 15.99 -12.03 -13.16
N GLU A 9 17.08 -12.60 -13.63
CA GLU A 9 18.33 -11.88 -13.83
C GLU A 9 18.41 -11.31 -15.25
N ALA A 10 19.20 -10.25 -15.41
CA ALA A 10 19.50 -9.69 -16.73
C ALA A 10 20.00 -10.79 -17.68
N GLY A 11 19.48 -10.80 -18.91
CA GLY A 11 19.79 -11.85 -19.89
C GLY A 11 18.76 -12.98 -19.98
N GLY A 12 17.65 -12.91 -19.24
CA GLY A 12 16.53 -13.87 -19.38
C GLY A 12 16.63 -15.10 -18.48
N CYS A 13 17.54 -15.11 -17.50
CA CYS A 13 17.69 -16.21 -16.57
C CYS A 13 16.63 -16.14 -15.47
N PHE A 14 15.58 -16.96 -15.58
CA PHE A 14 14.51 -17.04 -14.59
C PHE A 14 14.66 -18.27 -13.68
N VAL A 15 14.52 -18.03 -12.38
CA VAL A 15 14.53 -19.06 -11.34
C VAL A 15 13.20 -19.00 -10.58
N PRO A 16 12.35 -20.05 -10.65
CA PRO A 16 11.11 -20.09 -9.88
C PRO A 16 11.38 -19.95 -8.39
N LEU A 17 10.50 -19.23 -7.68
CA LEU A 17 10.55 -19.19 -6.22
C LEU A 17 10.24 -20.58 -5.64
N PRO A 18 10.82 -20.92 -4.47
CA PRO A 18 10.40 -22.11 -3.75
C PRO A 18 8.91 -22.00 -3.39
N PRO A 19 8.23 -23.13 -3.12
CA PRO A 19 6.84 -23.13 -2.66
C PRO A 19 6.67 -22.16 -1.48
N SER A 20 5.98 -21.05 -1.72
CA SER A 20 5.72 -20.00 -0.72
C SER A 20 4.31 -20.16 -0.17
N PRO A 21 3.99 -19.55 0.99
CA PRO A 21 2.58 -19.35 1.35
C PRO A 21 1.81 -18.72 0.19
N PRO A 22 0.50 -19.01 0.07
CA PRO A 22 -0.33 -18.54 -1.02
C PRO A 22 -0.32 -17.01 -1.09
N ARG A 23 -0.32 -16.48 -2.32
CA ARG A 23 -0.47 -15.05 -2.60
C ARG A 23 -1.88 -14.77 -3.08
N TYR A 24 -2.45 -13.66 -2.64
CA TYR A 24 -3.84 -13.31 -2.92
C TYR A 24 -3.93 -12.04 -3.77
N ILE A 25 -4.95 -11.98 -4.62
CA ILE A 25 -5.39 -10.77 -5.31
C ILE A 25 -6.91 -10.68 -5.19
N GLY A 26 -7.44 -9.46 -5.13
CA GLY A 26 -8.90 -9.26 -5.21
C GLY A 26 -9.44 -9.67 -6.58
N ILE A 27 -10.63 -10.26 -6.59
CA ILE A 27 -11.26 -10.88 -7.78
C ILE A 27 -11.42 -9.88 -8.94
N ASN A 28 -11.62 -8.60 -8.64
CA ASN A 28 -11.74 -7.51 -9.62
C ASN A 28 -10.63 -6.47 -9.40
N GLY A 29 -9.41 -6.94 -9.18
CA GLY A 29 -8.28 -6.12 -8.77
C GLY A 29 -8.27 -5.83 -7.27
N MET A 30 -7.29 -5.04 -6.83
CA MET A 30 -7.07 -4.76 -5.40
C MET A 30 -7.98 -3.67 -4.82
N ARG A 31 -8.51 -2.79 -5.68
CA ARG A 31 -9.35 -1.65 -5.28
C ARG A 31 -10.57 -2.04 -4.45
N PRO A 32 -11.38 -3.06 -4.83
CA PRO A 32 -12.60 -3.39 -4.09
C PRO A 32 -12.35 -3.73 -2.63
N LEU A 33 -11.16 -4.24 -2.26
CA LEU A 33 -10.81 -4.54 -0.86
C LEU A 33 -10.78 -3.29 0.04
N ALA A 34 -10.60 -2.10 -0.55
CA ALA A 34 -10.54 -0.83 0.15
C ALA A 34 -11.86 -0.03 0.05
N GLU A 35 -12.85 -0.50 -0.71
CA GLU A 35 -14.09 0.23 -0.90
C GLU A 35 -15.07 0.01 0.27
N PRO A 36 -15.71 1.07 0.79
CA PRO A 36 -16.65 0.96 1.92
C PRO A 36 -17.79 -0.04 1.69
N TYR A 37 -18.26 -0.18 0.44
CA TYR A 37 -19.31 -1.12 0.07
C TYR A 37 -18.91 -2.59 0.27
N SER A 38 -17.63 -2.92 0.10
CA SER A 38 -17.12 -4.27 0.40
C SER A 38 -17.08 -4.55 1.91
N GLN A 39 -16.84 -3.52 2.73
CA GLN A 39 -16.82 -3.62 4.20
C GLN A 39 -18.22 -3.76 4.81
N ARG A 40 -19.27 -3.35 4.07
CA ARG A 40 -20.67 -3.55 4.46
C ARG A 40 -21.01 -5.04 4.64
N TYR A 41 -20.37 -5.93 3.89
CA TYR A 41 -20.51 -7.39 4.03
C TYR A 41 -19.78 -7.97 5.25
N LEU A 42 -18.66 -7.37 5.68
CA LEU A 42 -17.93 -7.81 6.88
C LEU A 42 -18.68 -7.50 8.17
N VAL A 43 -19.41 -6.38 8.23
CA VAL A 43 -20.29 -6.07 9.37
C VAL A 43 -21.43 -7.10 9.45
N TYR A 44 -22.02 -7.46 8.31
CA TYR A 44 -23.16 -8.38 8.23
C TYR A 44 -22.84 -9.79 8.74
N TYR A 45 -21.60 -10.26 8.57
CA TYR A 45 -21.19 -11.60 9.03
C TYR A 45 -20.99 -11.71 10.55
N LYS A 46 -20.93 -10.58 11.27
CA LYS A 46 -20.74 -10.54 12.73
C LYS A 46 -22.02 -10.23 13.50
N SER A 47 -22.99 -9.58 12.88
CA SER A 47 -24.25 -9.17 13.50
C SER A 47 -25.40 -10.10 13.09
N ARG A 48 -25.51 -11.25 13.76
CA ARG A 48 -26.77 -11.99 13.88
C ARG A 48 -27.55 -11.55 15.12
N ILE A 49 -27.46 -10.27 15.48
CA ILE A 49 -28.26 -9.59 16.50
C ILE A 49 -28.50 -8.16 16.01
N ASP A 50 -29.78 -7.85 15.85
CA ASP A 50 -30.46 -6.57 15.70
C ASP A 50 -30.33 -5.71 14.43
N PHE A 51 -31.51 -5.57 13.82
CA PHE A 51 -31.87 -4.88 12.61
C PHE A 51 -32.12 -3.40 12.91
N PHE A 52 -31.07 -2.57 12.95
CA PHE A 52 -31.21 -1.12 12.77
C PHE A 52 -30.15 -0.60 11.79
N GLN A 53 -30.67 -0.23 10.63
CA GLN A 53 -29.94 0.30 9.48
C GLN A 53 -29.56 1.77 9.76
N THR A 54 -28.44 2.00 10.45
CA THR A 54 -27.74 3.28 10.41
C THR A 54 -26.32 3.04 9.90
N SER A 55 -25.87 3.89 8.98
CA SER A 55 -24.50 3.81 8.48
C SER A 55 -23.55 4.24 9.60
N MET A 56 -22.97 3.29 10.34
CA MET A 56 -21.98 3.58 11.40
C MET A 56 -20.71 4.29 10.87
N VAL A 57 -20.55 4.39 9.56
CA VAL A 57 -19.41 5.03 8.89
C VAL A 57 -19.94 6.07 7.90
N ASN A 58 -19.43 7.29 7.99
CA ASN A 58 -19.63 8.33 6.97
C ASN A 58 -18.33 8.54 6.20
N VAL A 59 -18.37 8.42 4.88
CA VAL A 59 -17.20 8.58 4.00
C VAL A 59 -17.43 9.79 3.11
N VAL A 60 -16.61 10.83 3.30
CA VAL A 60 -16.70 12.07 2.52
C VAL A 60 -15.61 12.07 1.45
N ARG A 61 -16.03 12.16 0.17
CA ARG A 61 -15.13 12.24 -0.99
C ARG A 61 -15.75 13.16 -2.05
N PRO A 62 -14.95 14.01 -2.74
CA PRO A 62 -13.56 14.36 -2.40
C PRO A 62 -13.51 15.24 -1.13
N CYS A 63 -12.51 15.05 -0.28
CA CYS A 63 -12.23 15.95 0.85
C CYS A 63 -10.75 15.87 1.22
N TRP A 64 -10.04 16.99 1.08
CA TRP A 64 -8.66 17.13 1.51
C TRP A 64 -8.59 17.88 2.85
N VAL A 65 -8.36 17.16 3.94
CA VAL A 65 -8.16 17.79 5.26
C VAL A 65 -6.83 18.55 5.25
N SER A 66 -6.92 19.87 5.28
CA SER A 66 -5.78 20.78 5.22
C SER A 66 -5.32 21.29 6.59
N LYS A 67 -6.19 21.21 7.60
CA LYS A 67 -5.89 21.71 8.96
C LYS A 67 -6.62 20.88 10.01
N LEU A 68 -5.95 20.68 11.15
CA LEU A 68 -6.47 20.08 12.38
C LEU A 68 -6.31 21.09 13.51
N GLU A 69 -7.39 21.41 14.22
CA GLU A 69 -7.34 22.37 15.32
C GLU A 69 -8.03 21.80 16.56
N PRO A 70 -7.32 21.69 17.71
CA PRO A 70 -7.97 21.36 18.97
C PRO A 70 -8.65 22.61 19.53
N TYR A 71 -9.94 22.51 19.86
CA TYR A 71 -10.69 23.58 20.51
C TYR A 71 -11.77 22.98 21.42
N ASN A 72 -11.85 23.48 22.66
CA ASN A 72 -12.88 23.08 23.64
C ASN A 72 -13.09 21.57 23.79
N GLY A 73 -12.00 20.80 23.86
CA GLY A 73 -12.08 19.34 24.02
C GLY A 73 -12.40 18.56 22.73
N MET A 74 -12.52 19.23 21.59
CA MET A 74 -12.81 18.59 20.29
C MET A 74 -11.73 18.90 19.25
N TRP A 75 -11.66 18.07 18.22
CA TRP A 75 -10.87 18.30 17.01
C TRP A 75 -11.74 18.91 15.93
N TYR A 76 -11.33 20.04 15.37
CA TYR A 76 -11.98 20.67 14.23
C TYR A 76 -11.13 20.46 12.97
N LEU A 77 -11.76 19.95 11.92
CA LEU A 77 -11.13 19.68 10.63
C LEU A 77 -11.57 20.73 9.62
N SER A 78 -10.65 21.17 8.75
CA SER A 78 -11.00 22.04 7.62
C SER A 78 -10.24 21.73 6.33
N GLU A 79 -10.91 21.97 5.21
CA GLU A 79 -10.40 21.91 3.85
C GLU A 79 -10.32 23.33 3.29
N LYS A 80 -9.10 23.84 3.09
CA LYS A 80 -8.84 25.21 2.59
C LYS A 80 -9.64 26.28 3.37
N GLY A 81 -9.73 26.11 4.69
CA GLY A 81 -10.46 27.01 5.59
C GLY A 81 -11.96 26.71 5.73
N LYS A 82 -12.54 25.83 4.91
CA LYS A 82 -13.93 25.39 5.04
C LYS A 82 -14.03 24.28 6.09
N PRO A 83 -14.88 24.40 7.13
CA PRO A 83 -15.08 23.34 8.13
C PRO A 83 -15.61 22.06 7.47
N CYS A 84 -15.02 20.91 7.83
CA CYS A 84 -15.45 19.58 7.35
C CYS A 84 -15.80 18.59 8.48
N GLY A 85 -15.82 19.05 9.73
CA GLY A 85 -16.37 18.29 10.87
C GLY A 85 -15.68 18.61 12.18
N HIS A 86 -16.25 18.09 13.27
CA HIS A 86 -15.62 18.09 14.59
C HIS A 86 -15.75 16.72 15.26
N PHE A 87 -14.73 16.30 16.01
CA PHE A 87 -14.62 14.93 16.53
C PHE A 87 -13.96 14.89 17.91
N ASP A 88 -14.32 13.92 18.75
CA ASP A 88 -13.71 13.73 20.08
C ASP A 88 -12.25 13.25 19.98
N ALA A 89 -11.95 12.46 18.95
CA ALA A 89 -10.63 11.95 18.60
C ALA A 89 -10.40 11.93 17.09
N ILE A 90 -9.13 11.87 16.70
CA ILE A 90 -8.72 11.73 15.30
C ILE A 90 -7.81 10.52 15.09
N VAL A 91 -7.90 9.93 13.90
CA VAL A 91 -6.99 8.87 13.45
C VAL A 91 -6.36 9.30 12.14
N ILE A 92 -5.03 9.25 12.09
CA ILE A 92 -4.24 9.62 10.93
C ILE A 92 -3.75 8.33 10.26
N ALA A 93 -4.43 7.94 9.19
CA ALA A 93 -4.07 6.81 8.34
C ALA A 93 -3.37 7.26 7.05
N HIS A 94 -2.48 8.27 7.17
CA HIS A 94 -1.78 8.89 6.05
C HIS A 94 -0.32 9.15 6.39
N ASN A 95 0.56 9.25 5.38
CA ASN A 95 2.01 9.37 5.57
C ASN A 95 2.64 10.46 4.70
N GLY A 96 3.98 10.57 4.81
CA GLY A 96 4.78 11.43 3.96
C GLY A 96 4.56 12.93 4.20
N LYS A 97 4.88 13.74 3.17
CA LYS A 97 4.89 15.20 3.27
C LYS A 97 3.53 15.79 3.63
N CYS A 98 2.44 15.20 3.15
CA CYS A 98 1.09 15.69 3.42
C CYS A 98 0.70 15.50 4.89
N ALA A 99 0.93 14.31 5.44
CA ALA A 99 0.68 14.05 6.86
C ALA A 99 1.57 14.92 7.76
N ASN A 100 2.85 15.07 7.41
CA ASN A 100 3.79 15.93 8.16
C ASN A 100 3.37 17.40 8.14
N ARG A 101 2.85 17.90 7.01
CA ARG A 101 2.33 19.27 6.90
C ARG A 101 1.10 19.46 7.79
N LEU A 102 0.18 18.51 7.76
CA LEU A 102 -1.04 18.53 8.56
C LEU A 102 -0.74 18.52 10.07
N LEU A 103 0.23 17.71 10.49
CA LEU A 103 0.66 17.56 11.88
C LEU A 103 1.51 18.73 12.40
N ALA A 104 2.22 19.44 11.52
CA ALA A 104 3.11 20.52 11.95
C ALA A 104 2.39 21.64 12.71
N SER A 105 1.12 21.89 12.39
CA SER A 105 0.30 22.93 13.04
C SER A 105 -0.84 22.39 13.90
N SER A 106 -0.89 21.08 14.16
CA SER A 106 -2.02 20.46 14.87
C SER A 106 -1.95 20.57 16.40
N GLY A 107 -0.79 20.96 16.96
CA GLY A 107 -0.57 20.92 18.41
C GLY A 107 -0.29 19.51 18.95
N LEU A 108 0.07 18.55 18.09
CA LEU A 108 0.45 17.16 18.46
C LEU A 108 1.97 16.94 18.33
N PRO A 109 2.81 17.54 19.20
CA PRO A 109 4.26 17.53 19.01
C PRO A 109 4.88 16.14 19.04
N LEU A 110 4.36 15.22 19.87
CA LEU A 110 4.88 13.86 19.99
C LEU A 110 4.60 13.03 18.74
N ILE A 111 3.38 13.07 18.21
CA ILE A 111 3.02 12.41 16.95
C ILE A 111 3.75 13.05 15.77
N ALA A 112 3.78 14.38 15.69
CA ALA A 112 4.48 15.10 14.63
C ALA A 112 5.98 14.73 14.60
N ARG A 113 6.60 14.57 15.77
CA ARG A 113 7.99 14.10 15.89
C ARG A 113 8.16 12.68 15.37
N GLN A 114 7.27 11.74 15.69
CA GLN A 114 7.35 10.38 15.17
C GLN A 114 7.16 10.33 13.65
N MET A 115 6.17 11.05 13.11
CA MET A 115 5.91 11.08 11.66
C MET A 115 7.04 11.73 10.85
N LYS A 116 7.79 12.67 11.45
CA LYS A 116 9.00 13.24 10.83
C LYS A 116 10.18 12.27 10.74
N ARG A 117 10.21 11.20 11.55
CA ARG A 117 11.26 10.17 11.54
C ARG A 117 11.01 9.07 10.52
N LEU A 118 9.81 9.00 9.95
CA LEU A 118 9.46 8.03 8.93
C LEU A 118 10.13 8.39 7.60
N ASP A 119 10.99 7.50 7.13
CA ASP A 119 11.62 7.57 5.84
C ASP A 119 10.89 6.66 4.84
N LEU A 120 10.66 7.20 3.64
CA LEU A 120 9.90 6.54 2.58
C LEU A 120 10.67 6.57 1.27
N SER A 121 10.69 5.43 0.58
CA SER A 121 11.23 5.30 -0.76
C SER A 121 10.33 5.97 -1.81
N ALA A 122 10.89 6.19 -2.99
CA ALA A 122 10.15 6.58 -4.17
C ALA A 122 10.22 5.45 -5.21
N ILE A 123 9.10 5.12 -5.84
CA ILE A 123 9.01 4.03 -6.82
C ILE A 123 8.24 4.54 -8.04
N TRP A 124 8.74 4.22 -9.23
CA TRP A 124 8.00 4.41 -10.48
C TRP A 124 7.21 3.15 -10.80
N ALA A 125 5.93 3.33 -11.13
CA ALA A 125 5.03 2.29 -11.58
C ALA A 125 4.67 2.54 -13.04
N LEU A 126 4.98 1.59 -13.92
CA LEU A 126 4.60 1.62 -15.33
C LEU A 126 3.58 0.52 -15.59
N LEU A 127 2.38 0.92 -16.00
CA LEU A 127 1.39 0.02 -16.59
C LEU A 127 1.56 0.08 -18.11
N ALA A 128 1.58 -1.06 -18.77
CA ALA A 128 1.71 -1.13 -20.23
C ALA A 128 0.83 -2.24 -20.80
N ALA A 129 0.18 -1.99 -21.93
CA ALA A 129 -0.60 -2.98 -22.67
C ALA A 129 0.02 -3.21 -24.06
N PHE A 130 0.12 -4.48 -24.43
CA PHE A 130 0.69 -4.95 -25.69
C PHE A 130 -0.35 -5.74 -26.47
N GLU A 131 -0.30 -5.64 -27.80
CA GLU A 131 -1.15 -6.46 -28.70
C GLU A 131 -0.72 -7.92 -28.64
N ASP A 132 0.59 -8.15 -28.67
CA ASP A 132 1.20 -9.48 -28.58
C ASP A 132 1.73 -9.77 -27.16
N PRO A 133 1.80 -11.05 -26.74
CA PRO A 133 2.48 -11.42 -25.51
C PRO A 133 3.93 -10.95 -25.49
N LEU A 134 4.45 -10.63 -24.30
CA LEU A 134 5.89 -10.44 -24.13
C LEU A 134 6.63 -11.75 -24.48
N PRO A 135 7.81 -11.68 -25.11
CA PRO A 135 8.62 -12.86 -25.42
C PRO A 135 9.33 -13.37 -24.15
N VAL A 136 8.54 -13.87 -23.21
CA VAL A 136 9.01 -14.39 -21.93
C VAL A 136 9.86 -15.65 -22.18
N PRO A 137 11.10 -15.75 -21.67
CA PRO A 137 11.93 -16.93 -21.85
C PRO A 137 11.23 -18.20 -21.37
N SER A 138 11.24 -19.25 -22.21
CA SER A 138 10.78 -20.57 -21.82
C SER A 138 11.75 -21.14 -20.78
N THR A 139 11.36 -21.07 -19.52
CA THR A 139 12.03 -21.82 -18.46
C THR A 139 11.73 -23.31 -18.67
N GLY A 140 12.54 -24.22 -18.14
CA GLY A 140 12.28 -25.68 -18.24
C GLY A 140 10.92 -26.16 -17.67
N SER A 141 10.04 -25.24 -17.26
CA SER A 141 8.64 -25.44 -16.91
C SER A 141 7.72 -25.27 -18.11
N ALA A 142 6.61 -26.01 -18.14
CA ALA A 142 5.64 -25.96 -19.25
C ALA A 142 4.92 -24.60 -19.44
N PHE A 143 5.09 -23.64 -18.53
CA PHE A 143 4.36 -22.37 -18.51
C PHE A 143 5.32 -21.17 -18.40
N PRO A 144 5.02 -20.06 -19.10
CA PRO A 144 5.73 -18.79 -18.91
C PRO A 144 5.49 -18.24 -17.50
N PHE A 145 6.43 -17.47 -16.97
CA PHE A 145 6.23 -16.83 -15.68
C PHE A 145 5.15 -15.74 -15.75
N GLU A 146 4.45 -15.56 -14.64
CA GLU A 146 3.37 -14.57 -14.49
C GLU A 146 3.83 -13.34 -13.69
N GLY A 147 4.94 -13.47 -12.97
CA GLY A 147 5.60 -12.38 -12.28
C GLY A 147 7.04 -12.70 -11.93
N ALA A 148 7.88 -11.69 -11.87
CA ALA A 148 9.29 -11.86 -11.56
C ALA A 148 9.84 -10.67 -10.77
N PHE A 149 10.62 -10.98 -9.73
CA PHE A 149 11.52 -10.02 -9.10
C PHE A 149 12.77 -9.90 -9.96
N VAL A 150 13.07 -8.70 -10.41
CA VAL A 150 14.17 -8.46 -11.35
C VAL A 150 15.42 -8.04 -10.59
N LYS A 151 16.54 -8.69 -10.88
CA LYS A 151 17.86 -8.43 -10.28
C LYS A 151 18.82 -7.83 -11.30
N GLY A 152 19.68 -6.92 -10.82
CA GLY A 152 20.76 -6.34 -11.63
C GLY A 152 20.35 -5.22 -12.58
N ILE A 153 19.09 -4.77 -12.55
CA ILE A 153 18.57 -3.71 -13.43
C ILE A 153 17.97 -2.60 -12.56
N ASP A 154 18.58 -1.41 -12.57
CA ASP A 154 18.16 -0.31 -11.67
C ASP A 154 16.75 0.19 -11.98
N ALA A 155 16.38 0.31 -13.27
CA ALA A 155 15.07 0.80 -13.70
C ALA A 155 13.91 -0.19 -13.45
N LEU A 156 14.19 -1.43 -13.05
CA LEU A 156 13.19 -2.49 -12.97
C LEU A 156 13.48 -3.46 -11.81
N SER A 157 12.59 -3.46 -10.82
CA SER A 157 12.65 -4.34 -9.65
C SER A 157 11.59 -5.45 -9.69
N TRP A 158 10.46 -5.23 -10.36
CA TRP A 158 9.39 -6.21 -10.47
C TRP A 158 8.62 -6.06 -11.78
N MET A 159 8.17 -7.19 -12.31
CA MET A 159 7.21 -7.24 -13.41
C MET A 159 6.11 -8.28 -13.15
N ALA A 160 4.87 -7.98 -13.54
CA ALA A 160 3.75 -8.90 -13.44
C ALA A 160 2.79 -8.79 -14.62
N ASN A 161 2.31 -9.93 -15.09
CA ASN A 161 1.30 -10.06 -16.12
C ASN A 161 -0.10 -9.96 -15.51
N ASN A 162 -0.71 -8.77 -15.59
CA ASN A 162 -2.05 -8.51 -15.05
C ASN A 162 -3.15 -9.28 -15.78
N THR A 163 -2.99 -9.56 -17.07
CA THR A 163 -3.99 -10.28 -17.85
C THR A 163 -4.10 -11.72 -17.37
N THR A 164 -2.99 -12.45 -17.32
CA THR A 164 -2.97 -13.82 -16.78
C THR A 164 -3.38 -13.84 -15.31
N LYS A 165 -2.97 -12.81 -14.56
CA LYS A 165 -3.32 -12.61 -13.15
C LYS A 165 -4.82 -12.59 -12.88
N LEU A 166 -5.54 -11.77 -13.63
CA LEU A 166 -6.96 -11.50 -13.35
C LEU A 166 -7.88 -12.45 -14.12
N PHE A 167 -7.48 -12.89 -15.30
CA PHE A 167 -8.35 -13.59 -16.25
C PHE A 167 -7.85 -14.98 -16.64
N GLY A 168 -6.68 -15.38 -16.15
CA GLY A 168 -6.04 -16.65 -16.49
C GLY A 168 -5.32 -16.66 -17.84
N PRO A 169 -4.60 -17.74 -18.16
CA PRO A 169 -3.71 -17.81 -19.34
C PRO A 169 -4.47 -17.89 -20.67
N GLN A 170 -5.76 -18.22 -20.66
CA GLN A 170 -6.60 -18.36 -21.85
C GLN A 170 -7.42 -17.10 -22.18
N SER A 171 -7.13 -15.99 -21.51
CA SER A 171 -7.83 -14.73 -21.75
C SER A 171 -7.57 -14.23 -23.16
N SER A 172 -8.65 -13.91 -23.89
CA SER A 172 -8.58 -13.14 -25.12
C SER A 172 -8.59 -11.65 -24.80
N GLY A 173 -7.62 -10.92 -25.34
CA GLY A 173 -7.51 -9.47 -25.15
C GLY A 173 -6.06 -9.00 -25.00
N PRO A 174 -5.87 -7.72 -24.66
CA PRO A 174 -4.53 -7.15 -24.50
C PRO A 174 -3.69 -7.83 -23.42
N HIS A 175 -2.38 -7.86 -23.65
CA HIS A 175 -1.40 -8.31 -22.66
C HIS A 175 -0.99 -7.13 -21.77
N CYS A 176 -1.62 -7.03 -20.61
CA CYS A 176 -1.42 -5.95 -19.66
C CYS A 176 -0.37 -6.33 -18.61
N TRP A 177 0.64 -5.49 -18.44
CA TRP A 177 1.73 -5.69 -17.49
C TRP A 177 1.87 -4.51 -16.53
N THR A 178 2.31 -4.80 -15.31
CA THR A 178 2.77 -3.80 -14.35
C THR A 178 4.26 -4.00 -14.07
N PHE A 179 5.01 -2.91 -14.17
CA PHE A 179 6.43 -2.83 -13.89
C PHE A 179 6.66 -1.85 -12.74
N PHE A 180 7.56 -2.19 -11.83
CA PHE A 180 8.03 -1.28 -10.79
C PHE A 180 9.52 -1.07 -10.88
N SER A 181 9.98 0.16 -10.68
CA SER A 181 11.40 0.47 -10.55
C SER A 181 11.95 0.05 -9.19
N THR A 182 13.27 0.04 -9.05
CA THR A 182 13.92 0.04 -7.73
C THR A 182 13.64 1.35 -6.99
N ALA A 183 13.86 1.34 -5.67
CA ALA A 183 13.84 2.52 -4.83
C ALA A 183 15.00 3.48 -5.18
N THR A 184 16.14 2.95 -5.60
CA THR A 184 17.31 3.72 -6.03
C THR A 184 17.00 4.54 -7.28
N PHE A 185 16.47 3.91 -8.32
CA PHE A 185 16.05 4.58 -9.55
C PHE A 185 14.95 5.62 -9.30
N GLY A 186 13.97 5.27 -8.45
CA GLY A 186 12.91 6.18 -8.06
C GLY A 186 13.40 7.40 -7.29
N LYS A 187 14.45 7.26 -6.46
CA LYS A 187 15.12 8.38 -5.78
C LYS A 187 15.87 9.28 -6.76
N GLN A 188 16.62 8.70 -7.70
CA GLN A 188 17.43 9.44 -8.69
C GLN A 188 16.56 10.23 -9.68
N ASN A 189 15.38 9.72 -10.02
CA ASN A 189 14.46 10.35 -10.96
C ASN A 189 13.23 10.95 -10.26
N LYS A 190 13.34 11.30 -8.96
CA LYS A 190 12.22 11.84 -8.19
C LYS A 190 11.88 13.26 -8.62
N VAL A 191 10.60 13.49 -8.92
CA VAL A 191 10.03 14.81 -9.24
C VAL A 191 8.80 15.07 -8.37
N PRO A 192 8.21 16.28 -8.37
CA PRO A 192 6.89 16.50 -7.78
C PRO A 192 5.88 15.51 -8.37
N GLN A 193 5.25 14.70 -7.53
CA GLN A 193 4.38 13.60 -7.97
C GLN A 193 3.13 14.13 -8.66
N GLU A 194 2.68 15.29 -8.19
CA GLU A 194 1.56 16.07 -8.70
C GLU A 194 1.80 16.71 -10.06
N SER A 195 3.06 16.89 -10.45
CA SER A 195 3.43 17.63 -11.64
C SER A 195 4.70 17.01 -12.24
N ILE A 196 4.51 15.84 -12.84
CA ILE A 196 5.58 15.10 -13.50
C ILE A 196 5.87 15.78 -14.85
N PRO A 197 7.09 16.32 -15.08
CA PRO A 197 7.44 16.91 -16.37
C PRO A 197 7.40 15.85 -17.49
N SER A 198 6.86 16.22 -18.67
CA SER A 198 6.75 15.30 -19.82
C SER A 198 8.08 14.67 -20.20
N THR A 199 9.16 15.46 -20.23
CA THR A 199 10.52 15.00 -20.52
C THR A 199 11.01 13.95 -19.52
N THR A 200 10.64 14.08 -18.24
CA THR A 200 10.99 13.08 -17.21
C THR A 200 10.14 11.83 -17.36
N ALA A 201 8.84 11.98 -17.64
CA ALA A 201 7.95 10.85 -17.86
C ALA A 201 8.39 10.00 -19.06
N GLU A 202 8.79 10.64 -20.16
CA GLU A 202 9.30 9.96 -21.35
C GLU A 202 10.62 9.23 -21.06
N LYS A 203 11.60 9.92 -20.46
CA LYS A 203 12.88 9.33 -20.07
C LYS A 203 12.70 8.12 -19.15
N VAL A 204 11.86 8.23 -18.12
CA VAL A 204 11.61 7.14 -17.16
C VAL A 204 10.90 5.98 -17.85
N LYS A 205 9.89 6.24 -18.68
CA LYS A 205 9.17 5.20 -19.43
C LYS A 205 10.13 4.44 -20.36
N GLU A 206 10.98 5.14 -21.11
CA GLU A 206 11.98 4.53 -21.99
C GLU A 206 12.98 3.68 -21.19
N ALA A 207 13.52 4.21 -20.09
CA ALA A 207 14.45 3.47 -19.23
C ALA A 207 13.81 2.21 -18.62
N MET A 208 12.55 2.28 -18.21
CA MET A 208 11.83 1.11 -17.68
C MET A 208 11.57 0.06 -18.76
N LEU A 209 11.20 0.46 -19.99
CA LEU A 209 11.01 -0.46 -21.10
C LEU A 209 12.33 -1.10 -21.57
N GLU A 210 13.43 -0.33 -21.61
CA GLU A 210 14.78 -0.86 -21.83
C GLU A 210 15.16 -1.85 -20.72
N GLY A 211 14.80 -1.56 -19.46
CA GLY A 211 14.95 -2.49 -18.35
C GLY A 211 14.18 -3.80 -18.56
N VAL A 212 12.99 -3.75 -19.14
CA VAL A 212 12.22 -4.96 -19.52
C VAL A 212 12.94 -5.75 -20.60
N GLU A 213 13.47 -5.09 -21.64
CA GLU A 213 14.26 -5.75 -22.69
C GLU A 213 15.47 -6.49 -22.10
N LEU A 214 16.26 -5.79 -21.27
CA LEU A 214 17.43 -6.36 -20.60
C LEU A 214 17.07 -7.54 -19.70
N ALA A 215 15.98 -7.44 -18.95
CA ALA A 215 15.53 -8.51 -18.06
C ALA A 215 15.12 -9.76 -18.85
N LEU A 216 14.47 -9.58 -20.00
CA LEU A 216 14.05 -10.67 -20.89
C LEU A 216 15.19 -11.19 -21.80
N GLY A 217 16.38 -10.59 -21.75
CA GLY A 217 17.51 -10.96 -22.62
C GLY A 217 17.33 -10.53 -24.08
N LEU A 218 16.48 -9.53 -24.34
CA LEU A 218 16.22 -8.99 -25.67
C LEU A 218 17.31 -7.97 -26.05
N GLN A 219 17.50 -7.80 -27.36
CA GLN A 219 18.31 -6.71 -27.86
C GLN A 219 17.58 -5.37 -27.65
N LYS A 220 18.34 -4.31 -27.42
CA LYS A 220 17.80 -2.96 -27.24
C LYS A 220 16.91 -2.53 -28.42
N ASN A 221 15.76 -1.94 -28.11
CA ASN A 221 14.74 -1.46 -29.06
C ASN A 221 14.11 -2.56 -29.94
N THR A 222 14.07 -3.81 -29.47
CA THR A 222 13.37 -4.90 -30.17
C THR A 222 12.00 -5.21 -29.58
N LEU A 223 11.73 -4.79 -28.34
CA LEU A 223 10.41 -4.89 -27.75
C LEU A 223 9.44 -3.97 -28.47
N LYS A 224 8.32 -4.54 -28.95
CA LYS A 224 7.24 -3.74 -29.55
C LYS A 224 6.75 -2.72 -28.54
N LYS A 225 6.57 -1.47 -28.99
CA LYS A 225 6.06 -0.41 -28.12
C LYS A 225 4.65 -0.78 -27.64
N PRO A 226 4.33 -0.58 -26.35
CA PRO A 226 2.98 -0.79 -25.87
C PRO A 226 2.03 0.21 -26.54
N PHE A 227 0.85 -0.26 -26.97
CA PHE A 227 -0.16 0.61 -27.58
C PHE A 227 -0.84 1.52 -26.53
N TYR A 228 -0.76 1.13 -25.26
CA TYR A 228 -1.18 1.94 -24.12
C TYR A 228 -0.15 1.85 -23.00
N SER A 229 0.16 2.98 -22.38
CA SER A 229 0.99 2.99 -21.17
C SER A 229 0.58 4.11 -20.22
N ARG A 230 0.75 3.86 -18.93
CA ARG A 230 0.57 4.85 -17.87
C ARG A 230 1.71 4.76 -16.89
N LEU A 231 2.35 5.89 -16.66
CA LEU A 231 3.46 6.02 -15.72
C LEU A 231 3.01 6.83 -14.51
N GLN A 232 3.33 6.34 -13.31
CA GLN A 232 3.00 7.00 -12.05
C GLN A 232 4.22 6.97 -11.12
N LEU A 233 4.55 8.12 -10.52
CA LEU A 233 5.48 8.19 -9.40
C LEU A 233 4.72 7.94 -8.10
N TRP A 234 5.25 7.09 -7.23
CA TRP A 234 4.86 6.96 -5.83
C TRP A 234 5.98 7.56 -4.99
N GLY A 235 5.90 8.85 -4.68
CA GLY A 235 6.97 9.59 -3.99
C GLY A 235 7.13 9.27 -2.49
N ALA A 236 6.21 8.46 -1.97
CA ALA A 236 6.10 7.99 -0.58
C ALA A 236 5.59 6.53 -0.63
N ALA A 237 6.37 5.66 -1.27
CA ALA A 237 6.01 4.29 -1.57
C ALA A 237 6.22 3.39 -0.35
N LEU A 238 7.40 2.80 -0.16
CA LEU A 238 7.67 1.86 0.93
C LEU A 238 8.43 2.54 2.08
N PRO A 239 8.17 2.21 3.36
CA PRO A 239 9.01 2.60 4.48
C PRO A 239 10.41 2.01 4.31
N THR A 240 11.43 2.81 4.63
CA THR A 240 12.81 2.32 4.76
C THR A 240 13.20 2.11 6.22
N ASN A 241 12.38 2.58 7.16
CA ASN A 241 12.51 2.39 8.58
C ASN A 241 11.12 2.23 9.23
N SER A 242 11.09 1.67 10.44
CA SER A 242 9.85 1.43 11.18
C SER A 242 10.09 1.44 12.70
N PRO A 243 9.12 1.88 13.50
CA PRO A 243 9.19 1.76 14.96
C PRO A 243 8.87 0.35 15.48
N GLY A 244 8.43 -0.57 14.62
CA GLY A 244 8.17 -1.97 14.98
C GLY A 244 7.00 -2.17 15.94
N ILE A 245 6.04 -1.24 15.94
CA ILE A 245 4.85 -1.24 16.81
C ILE A 245 3.59 -1.15 15.96
N PRO A 246 2.45 -1.70 16.39
CA PRO A 246 1.29 -1.78 15.52
C PRO A 246 0.54 -0.45 15.37
N CYS A 247 0.64 0.48 16.31
CA CYS A 247 0.02 1.81 16.22
C CYS A 247 0.77 2.83 17.09
N ILE A 248 0.45 4.11 16.93
CA ILE A 248 0.86 5.18 17.86
C ILE A 248 -0.41 5.84 18.37
N PHE A 249 -0.49 6.11 19.67
CA PHE A 249 -1.62 6.82 20.28
C PHE A 249 -1.13 7.83 21.31
N ASP A 250 -1.57 9.08 21.13
CA ASP A 250 -1.44 10.18 22.08
C ASP A 250 -2.78 10.40 22.78
N PRO A 251 -2.96 9.91 24.02
CA PRO A 251 -4.22 10.02 24.75
C PRO A 251 -4.51 11.46 25.20
N HIS A 252 -3.47 12.23 25.52
CA HIS A 252 -3.60 13.66 25.87
C HIS A 252 -4.10 14.45 24.65
N GLY A 253 -3.54 14.16 23.48
CA GLY A 253 -3.99 14.71 22.21
C GLY A 253 -5.27 14.09 21.65
N ARG A 254 -5.75 12.96 22.19
CA ARG A 254 -6.83 12.14 21.63
C ARG A 254 -6.62 11.85 20.13
N ALA A 255 -5.39 11.50 19.78
CA ALA A 255 -4.97 11.34 18.40
C ALA A 255 -4.19 10.03 18.20
N GLY A 256 -4.55 9.28 17.16
CA GLY A 256 -3.91 8.03 16.80
C GLY A 256 -3.29 8.06 15.40
N VAL A 257 -2.30 7.20 15.18
CA VAL A 257 -1.70 6.94 13.88
C VAL A 257 -1.69 5.44 13.61
N CYS A 258 -2.13 5.07 12.41
CA CYS A 258 -2.06 3.70 11.92
C CYS A 258 -1.61 3.69 10.45
N GLY A 259 -1.04 2.57 10.02
CA GLY A 259 -0.57 2.37 8.67
C GLY A 259 0.45 1.25 8.55
N ASP A 260 0.66 0.78 7.32
CA ASP A 260 1.59 -0.31 7.02
C ASP A 260 3.04 -0.02 7.43
N TRP A 261 3.41 1.27 7.44
CA TRP A 261 4.75 1.75 7.77
C TRP A 261 5.15 1.56 9.24
N LEU A 262 4.20 1.23 10.11
CA LEU A 262 4.50 0.97 11.53
C LEU A 262 5.00 -0.47 11.76
N LEU A 263 4.76 -1.39 10.82
CA LEU A 263 5.12 -2.81 10.94
C LEU A 263 6.00 -3.35 9.80
N GLY A 264 6.14 -2.64 8.67
CA GLY A 264 7.13 -3.03 7.63
C GLY A 264 6.63 -3.17 6.20
N SER A 265 5.42 -2.69 5.86
CA SER A 265 4.89 -2.54 4.48
C SER A 265 4.22 -3.72 3.78
N SER A 266 3.11 -4.17 4.34
CA SER A 266 2.17 -5.06 3.65
C SER A 266 0.72 -4.59 3.85
N LEU A 267 -0.19 -5.13 3.03
CA LEU A 267 -1.63 -4.90 3.22
C LEU A 267 -2.11 -5.45 4.58
N GLU A 268 -1.57 -6.60 4.98
CA GLU A 268 -1.81 -7.20 6.29
C GLU A 268 -1.33 -6.28 7.42
N ALA A 269 -0.11 -5.75 7.35
CA ALA A 269 0.41 -4.78 8.30
C ALA A 269 -0.49 -3.54 8.41
N SER A 270 -1.00 -3.03 7.28
CA SER A 270 -1.97 -1.92 7.26
C SER A 270 -3.24 -2.26 8.03
N ALA A 271 -3.83 -3.43 7.74
CA ALA A 271 -5.06 -3.89 8.38
C ALA A 271 -4.86 -4.13 9.89
N LEU A 272 -3.78 -4.83 10.27
CA LEU A 272 -3.42 -5.09 11.65
C LEU A 272 -3.15 -3.79 12.42
N SER A 273 -2.52 -2.80 11.79
CA SER A 273 -2.27 -1.50 12.41
C SER A 273 -3.57 -0.74 12.69
N GLY A 274 -4.49 -0.71 11.74
CA GLY A 274 -5.82 -0.11 11.94
C GLY A 274 -6.63 -0.83 13.02
N ILE A 275 -6.60 -2.16 13.02
CA ILE A 275 -7.24 -2.99 14.05
C ILE A 275 -6.61 -2.72 15.41
N ALA A 276 -5.28 -2.65 15.53
CA ALA A 276 -4.59 -2.43 16.79
C ALA A 276 -4.88 -1.05 17.40
N LEU A 277 -5.04 -0.03 16.57
CA LEU A 277 -5.41 1.31 17.04
C LEU A 277 -6.87 1.37 17.51
N ALA A 278 -7.78 0.69 16.81
CA ALA A 278 -9.19 0.63 17.18
C ALA A 278 -9.42 -0.28 18.41
N ASN A 279 -8.77 -1.44 18.38
CA ASN A 279 -8.88 -2.52 19.33
C ASN A 279 -7.47 -2.77 19.92
N HIS A 280 -7.23 -2.52 21.19
CA HIS A 280 -6.00 -2.96 21.83
C HIS A 280 -6.00 -4.50 21.96
N ALA A 281 -5.76 -5.20 20.86
CA ALA A 281 -5.33 -6.58 20.92
C ALA A 281 -3.89 -6.56 21.42
N SER A 282 -3.69 -6.87 22.71
CA SER A 282 -2.37 -7.20 23.23
C SER A 282 -1.80 -8.37 22.42
N PHE A 283 -0.98 -8.08 21.40
CA PHE A 283 -0.25 -9.09 20.65
C PHE A 283 0.91 -9.57 21.51
N LEU A 284 0.61 -10.50 22.44
CA LEU A 284 1.62 -11.37 23.02
C LEU A 284 2.01 -12.39 21.96
N ILE A 285 3.06 -12.11 21.19
CA ILE A 285 3.85 -13.19 20.59
C ILE A 285 4.78 -13.70 21.69
N SER A 286 4.22 -14.41 22.69
CA SER A 286 5.04 -15.15 23.64
C SER A 286 5.07 -16.61 23.22
N SER A 287 6.20 -17.02 22.66
CA SER A 287 6.61 -18.42 22.72
C SER A 287 6.55 -18.88 24.18
N LEU A 288 5.73 -19.90 24.45
CA LEU A 288 5.71 -20.73 25.66
C LEU A 288 5.29 -20.03 26.97
N SER A 289 4.07 -20.28 27.43
CA SER A 289 3.82 -21.07 28.65
C SER A 289 2.33 -21.08 29.00
N ILE A 290 1.85 -22.26 29.36
CA ILE A 290 0.49 -22.54 29.80
C ILE A 290 0.33 -22.03 31.23
N CYS A 291 -0.37 -20.91 31.41
CA CYS A 291 -1.24 -20.63 32.56
C CYS A 291 -2.05 -19.37 32.29
N GLY A 292 -3.36 -19.51 32.22
CA GLY A 292 -4.27 -18.44 31.84
C GLY A 292 -4.34 -17.31 32.86
N LEU A 293 -4.45 -16.08 32.36
CA LEU A 293 -5.24 -15.02 32.99
C LEU A 293 -5.69 -14.05 31.88
N LEU A 294 -7.00 -14.06 31.61
CA LEU A 294 -7.81 -13.01 30.97
C LEU A 294 -7.24 -12.34 29.70
N ALA A 295 -7.54 -12.94 28.55
CA ALA A 295 -7.61 -12.22 27.27
C ALA A 295 -8.77 -11.21 27.32
N ALA A 296 -8.57 -10.06 27.95
CA ALA A 296 -9.44 -8.91 27.78
C ALA A 296 -9.15 -8.32 26.39
N LYS A 297 -10.12 -8.47 25.47
CA LYS A 297 -10.19 -7.67 24.25
C LYS A 297 -10.38 -6.22 24.67
N SER A 298 -9.29 -5.49 24.91
CA SER A 298 -9.33 -4.06 25.18
C SER A 298 -9.43 -3.32 23.85
N ASN A 299 -10.12 -2.19 23.79
CA ASN A 299 -10.17 -1.30 22.64
C ASN A 299 -9.43 -0.01 22.97
N LEU A 300 -8.24 0.24 22.41
CA LEU A 300 -7.35 1.30 22.91
C LEU A 300 -8.04 2.66 23.04
N ILE A 301 -8.63 3.13 21.93
CA ILE A 301 -9.33 4.41 21.90
C ILE A 301 -10.65 4.32 22.68
N ALA A 302 -11.44 3.26 22.49
CA ALA A 302 -12.76 3.18 23.11
C ALA A 302 -12.68 3.05 24.65
N ASP A 303 -11.72 2.28 25.16
CA ASP A 303 -11.47 2.09 26.59
C ASP A 303 -10.95 3.37 27.23
N TYR A 304 -10.09 4.11 26.53
CA TYR A 304 -9.66 5.43 26.99
C TYR A 304 -10.86 6.36 27.18
N PHE A 305 -11.78 6.41 26.22
CA PHE A 305 -13.01 7.21 26.36
C PHE A 305 -13.97 6.66 27.41
N GLN A 306 -14.10 5.33 27.56
CA GLN A 306 -14.92 4.71 28.61
C GLN A 306 -14.37 4.98 30.02
N SER A 307 -13.05 5.12 30.17
CA SER A 307 -12.42 5.53 31.43
C SER A 307 -12.68 6.99 31.81
N GLY A 308 -13.38 7.76 30.96
CA GLY A 308 -13.55 9.20 31.12
C GLY A 308 -12.26 9.99 30.86
N GLY A 309 -11.29 9.41 30.14
CA GLY A 309 -9.97 10.00 29.92
C GLY A 309 -9.08 10.02 31.17
N THR A 310 -9.33 9.13 32.13
CA THR A 310 -8.49 9.00 33.34
C THR A 310 -7.23 8.19 33.04
N CYS A 311 -6.16 8.45 33.79
CA CYS A 311 -4.85 7.78 33.62
C CYS A 311 -4.34 7.75 32.16
N PRO A 312 -4.28 8.88 31.44
CA PRO A 312 -3.92 8.91 30.02
C PRO A 312 -2.59 8.22 29.72
N ASP A 313 -1.62 8.32 30.63
CA ASP A 313 -0.30 7.73 30.42
C ASP A 313 -0.33 6.19 30.29
N GLU A 314 -1.35 5.50 30.83
CA GLU A 314 -1.55 4.05 30.66
C GLU A 314 -1.96 3.67 29.24
N PHE A 315 -2.56 4.61 28.50
CA PHE A 315 -3.01 4.41 27.12
C PHE A 315 -1.99 4.91 26.09
N ALA A 316 -0.90 5.55 26.51
CA ALA A 316 0.10 6.09 25.60
C ALA A 316 0.88 4.96 24.90
N VAL A 317 0.82 4.93 23.56
CA VAL A 317 1.50 3.91 22.75
C VAL A 317 2.40 4.57 21.72
N GLY A 318 3.65 4.14 21.62
CA GLY A 318 4.48 4.46 20.45
C GLY A 318 5.09 5.85 20.39
N LEU A 319 4.77 6.75 21.33
CA LEU A 319 5.17 8.17 21.28
C LEU A 319 6.68 8.40 21.42
N GLN A 320 7.43 7.41 21.92
CA GLN A 320 8.87 7.47 22.15
C GLN A 320 9.65 6.38 21.40
N ASN A 321 8.98 5.43 20.73
CA ASN A 321 9.65 4.31 20.07
C ASN A 321 10.63 4.79 19.01
N GLU A 322 11.74 4.07 18.87
CA GLU A 322 12.76 4.41 17.88
C GLU A 322 12.50 3.77 16.52
N PHE A 323 12.71 4.54 15.46
CA PHE A 323 12.63 4.02 14.10
C PHE A 323 13.93 3.32 13.76
N GLN A 324 13.83 2.03 13.45
CA GLN A 324 14.96 1.21 13.03
C GLN A 324 14.88 0.96 11.52
N PRO A 325 16.02 0.95 10.80
CA PRO A 325 16.05 0.58 9.39
C PRO A 325 15.42 -0.79 9.15
N LEU A 326 14.61 -0.90 8.10
CA LEU A 326 14.01 -2.19 7.70
C LEU A 326 15.01 -3.01 6.86
N LYS A 327 15.00 -4.33 7.09
CA LYS A 327 15.68 -5.28 6.20
C LYS A 327 14.81 -5.45 4.95
N GLY A 328 15.34 -5.04 3.80
CA GLY A 328 14.60 -5.07 2.53
C GLY A 328 13.58 -3.94 2.42
N HIS A 329 13.91 -2.90 1.65
CA HIS A 329 13.01 -1.74 1.43
C HIS A 329 12.74 -1.46 -0.06
N ASP A 330 13.28 -2.33 -0.91
CA ASP A 330 12.96 -2.41 -2.33
C ASP A 330 11.94 -3.53 -2.58
N ILE A 331 11.16 -3.41 -3.65
CA ILE A 331 10.19 -4.44 -4.03
C ILE A 331 10.90 -5.77 -4.29
N GLY A 332 12.10 -5.72 -4.89
CA GLY A 332 12.97 -6.87 -5.15
C GLY A 332 13.58 -7.50 -3.91
N GLN A 333 13.33 -6.95 -2.71
CA GLN A 333 13.86 -7.42 -1.43
C GLN A 333 12.77 -7.85 -0.46
N PHE A 334 11.52 -7.96 -0.91
CA PHE A 334 10.45 -8.46 -0.05
C PHE A 334 10.83 -9.85 0.51
N PRO A 335 10.55 -10.11 1.79
CA PRO A 335 10.97 -11.35 2.44
C PRO A 335 10.51 -12.61 1.68
N GLY A 336 11.11 -13.77 1.96
CA GLY A 336 10.85 -15.02 1.21
C GLY A 336 11.76 -15.25 -0.02
N LEU A 337 12.67 -14.31 -0.31
CA LEU A 337 13.77 -14.49 -1.27
C LEU A 337 15.06 -15.04 -0.60
N GLU A 338 15.22 -14.84 0.72
CA GLU A 338 16.36 -15.39 1.46
C GLU A 338 15.97 -16.63 2.27
N THR A 339 16.71 -17.71 2.05
CA THR A 339 16.68 -18.99 2.78
C THR A 339 17.33 -18.87 4.17
N ASN A 340 16.90 -17.93 5.01
CA ASN A 340 17.40 -17.86 6.39
C ASN A 340 16.56 -18.73 7.34
N LYS A 341 17.23 -19.73 7.94
CA LYS A 341 16.74 -20.79 8.85
C LYS A 341 16.25 -20.30 10.22
N ALA A 342 15.52 -19.20 10.30
CA ALA A 342 14.78 -18.85 11.52
C ALA A 342 13.29 -19.11 11.28
N ARG A 343 12.75 -20.11 11.97
CA ARG A 343 11.31 -20.36 12.06
C ARG A 343 10.67 -19.23 12.88
N ASP A 344 10.52 -18.06 12.27
CA ASP A 344 9.45 -17.15 12.65
C ASP A 344 8.27 -17.50 11.75
N LEU A 345 7.22 -18.06 12.36
CA LEU A 345 5.90 -18.23 11.74
C LEU A 345 5.28 -16.85 11.53
N GLN A 346 5.87 -16.05 10.64
CA GLN A 346 5.18 -14.95 10.00
C GLN A 346 4.44 -15.55 8.81
N LEU A 347 3.12 -15.59 8.88
CA LEU A 347 2.27 -15.69 7.69
C LEU A 347 2.54 -14.43 6.87
N THR A 348 3.56 -14.46 6.01
CA THR A 348 3.94 -13.28 5.24
C THR A 348 3.04 -13.18 4.01
N THR A 349 1.96 -12.41 4.12
CA THR A 349 1.13 -12.08 2.96
C THR A 349 1.79 -10.95 2.17
N TYR A 350 2.51 -11.30 1.09
CA TYR A 350 3.11 -10.32 0.19
C TYR A 350 2.04 -9.69 -0.69
N VAL A 351 1.65 -8.47 -0.35
CA VAL A 351 0.92 -7.58 -1.26
C VAL A 351 1.86 -6.43 -1.59
N ILE A 352 2.21 -6.30 -2.87
CA ILE A 352 2.91 -5.11 -3.35
C ILE A 352 2.05 -3.91 -2.99
N LYS A 353 2.60 -3.04 -2.14
CA LYS A 353 1.96 -1.85 -1.62
C LYS A 353 1.46 -0.99 -2.77
N MET A 354 0.20 -1.15 -3.16
CA MET A 354 -0.53 -0.14 -3.90
C MET A 354 -0.89 0.93 -2.89
N LYS A 355 -0.20 2.08 -3.00
CA LYS A 355 -0.31 3.25 -2.14
C LYS A 355 -1.75 3.42 -1.62
N THR A 356 -1.87 3.39 -0.29
CA THR A 356 -3.06 3.65 0.53
C THR A 356 -4.15 4.42 -0.23
N ILE A 357 -5.11 3.67 -0.75
CA ILE A 357 -6.52 4.04 -0.96
C ILE A 357 -6.84 5.26 -1.86
N GLU A 358 -5.90 6.11 -2.27
CA GLU A 358 -6.22 7.32 -3.06
C GLU A 358 -5.92 7.21 -4.57
N LEU A 359 -4.93 6.44 -5.01
CA LEU A 359 -4.53 6.43 -6.44
C LEU A 359 -5.20 5.36 -7.30
N LEU A 360 -5.86 4.36 -6.70
CA LEU A 360 -6.76 3.45 -7.42
C LEU A 360 -8.20 3.96 -7.49
N ILE A 361 -8.51 5.11 -6.87
CA ILE A 361 -9.83 5.75 -6.96
C ILE A 361 -10.16 6.14 -8.41
N TRP A 362 -9.17 6.31 -9.28
CA TRP A 362 -9.40 7.00 -10.55
C TRP A 362 -9.65 6.12 -11.78
N GLU A 363 -8.84 5.13 -12.21
CA GLU A 363 -8.97 4.69 -13.62
C GLU A 363 -8.55 3.25 -13.93
N LEU A 364 -9.44 2.30 -13.64
CA LEU A 364 -9.45 0.95 -14.23
C LEU A 364 -10.83 0.48 -14.73
N PRO A 365 -11.99 1.08 -14.34
CA PRO A 365 -13.28 0.72 -14.96
C PRO A 365 -13.41 1.17 -16.42
N GLU A 366 -12.73 2.24 -16.84
CA GLU A 366 -12.92 2.81 -18.19
C GLU A 366 -12.36 1.95 -19.33
N PHE A 367 -11.54 0.94 -19.03
CA PHE A 367 -10.93 0.09 -20.07
C PHE A 367 -11.74 -1.20 -20.36
N LEU A 368 -12.77 -1.50 -19.56
CA LEU A 368 -13.58 -2.71 -19.73
C LEU A 368 -14.98 -2.44 -20.32
N GLU A 369 -15.40 -1.17 -20.45
CA GLU A 369 -16.68 -0.81 -21.07
C GLU A 369 -16.50 -0.22 -22.48
N GLY A 370 -16.26 -1.11 -23.44
CA GLY A 370 -16.45 -0.81 -24.85
C GLY A 370 -17.90 -1.05 -25.27
N VAL A 371 -18.79 -0.06 -25.11
CA VAL A 371 -20.06 0.03 -25.86
C VAL A 371 -20.25 1.49 -26.31
N PRO A 372 -20.47 1.77 -27.60
CA PRO A 372 -20.47 3.13 -28.12
C PRO A 372 -21.77 3.87 -27.81
N GLY A 373 -21.66 5.15 -27.44
CA GLY A 373 -22.76 6.10 -27.46
C GLY A 373 -23.14 6.71 -26.11
N LYS A 374 -22.25 7.52 -25.53
CA LYS A 374 -22.55 8.74 -24.78
C LYS A 374 -21.21 9.39 -24.40
N GLY A 375 -20.86 10.46 -25.10
CA GLY A 375 -19.69 11.25 -24.77
C GLY A 375 -19.89 11.94 -23.43
N TYR A 376 -18.95 11.72 -22.52
CA TYR A 376 -18.73 12.62 -21.40
C TYR A 376 -17.26 13.00 -21.36
N LEU A 377 -17.01 14.27 -21.69
CA LEU A 377 -15.73 14.92 -21.51
C LEU A 377 -15.64 15.34 -20.05
N PHE A 378 -14.79 14.68 -19.26
CA PHE A 378 -14.52 15.06 -17.88
C PHE A 378 -13.05 15.44 -17.73
N LYS A 379 -12.81 16.75 -17.70
CA LYS A 379 -11.52 17.35 -17.33
C LYS A 379 -11.51 17.53 -15.81
N PHE A 380 -10.71 16.76 -15.09
CA PHE A 380 -10.50 16.97 -13.65
C PHE A 380 -9.01 17.05 -13.32
N GLU A 381 -8.56 18.28 -13.06
CA GLU A 381 -7.26 18.60 -12.48
C GLU A 381 -7.33 18.46 -10.96
N SER A 382 -6.29 17.90 -10.33
CA SER A 382 -5.58 18.65 -9.29
C SER A 382 -4.16 18.14 -9.04
N ILE A 383 -3.25 19.09 -9.22
CA ILE A 383 -1.88 19.22 -8.69
C ILE A 383 -1.87 19.08 -7.16
#